data_AF-D5G8G4-F1
#
_entry.id   AF-D5G8G4-F1
#
_cell.length_a   1.000
_cell.length_b   1.000
_cell.length_c   1.000
_cell.angle_alpha   90.00
_cell.angle_beta   90.00
_cell.angle_gamma   90.00
#
_symmetry.space_group_name_H-M   'P 1'
#
loop_
_entity.id
_entity.type
_entity.pdbx_description
1 polymer ?
#
loop_
_entity_poly.entity_id
_entity_poly.type
_entity_poly.pdbx_seq_one_letter_code
_entity_poly.pdbx_strand_id
1 'polypeptide(L)'
;MSVNDVQALCLAPTRELARQILSVVQTMGQFTNIKTQLAIPNMVPRGQRIDAHIVVGTPGPVLDLIRRKELAVEYLKVLVLDEADNMLDLQGLGEQCLSVKRNIPSNT
;
A
#
# COMPACT_ATOMS: atom_id res chain seq x y z
N MET A 1 -12.20 19.20 -5.55
CA MET A 1 -12.70 17.88 -6.02
C MET A 1 -12.06 16.81 -5.16
N SER A 2 -12.80 15.81 -4.67
CA SER A 2 -12.16 14.68 -4.00
C SER A 2 -11.40 13.86 -5.04
N VAL A 3 -10.17 13.50 -4.71
CA VAL A 3 -9.33 12.66 -5.57
C VAL A 3 -9.64 11.22 -5.18
N ASN A 4 -10.25 10.45 -6.08
CA ASN A 4 -10.53 9.02 -5.87
C ASN A 4 -9.31 8.16 -6.28
N ASP A 5 -8.11 8.61 -5.92
CA ASP A 5 -6.84 7.91 -6.18
C ASP A 5 -6.11 7.70 -4.85
N VAL A 6 -5.06 6.88 -4.86
CA VAL A 6 -4.34 6.52 -3.64
C VAL A 6 -3.53 7.70 -3.12
N GLN A 7 -3.77 8.06 -1.85
CA GLN A 7 -3.12 9.18 -1.16
C GLN A 7 -2.21 8.70 -0.02
N ALA A 8 -2.46 7.52 0.53
CA ALA A 8 -1.61 6.89 1.54
C ALA A 8 -1.35 5.42 1.22
N LEU A 9 -0.12 4.98 1.47
CA LEU A 9 0.34 3.61 1.31
C LEU A 9 1.03 3.16 2.59
N CYS A 10 0.50 2.11 3.22
CA CYS A 10 1.10 1.48 4.39
C CYS A 10 1.67 0.12 3.99
N LEU A 11 2.97 -0.05 4.15
CA LEU A 11 3.65 -1.32 3.95
C LEU A 11 3.89 -2.00 5.30
N ALA A 12 3.62 -3.30 5.37
CA ALA A 12 3.95 -4.16 6.51
C ALA A 12 4.73 -5.38 6.02
N PRO A 13 5.54 -6.02 6.87
CA PRO A 13 6.40 -7.12 6.42
C PRO A 13 5.62 -8.43 6.20
N THR A 14 4.49 -8.61 6.88
CA THR A 14 3.68 -9.84 6.81
C THR A 14 2.24 -9.54 6.36
N ARG A 15 1.56 -10.58 5.88
CA ARG A 15 0.16 -10.47 5.41
C ARG A 15 -0.78 -10.28 6.60
N GLU A 16 -0.41 -10.83 7.74
CA GLU A 16 -1.13 -10.81 9.00
C GLU A 16 -1.13 -9.38 9.55
N LEU A 17 0.05 -8.74 9.62
CA LEU A 17 0.18 -7.33 10.03
C LEU A 17 -0.57 -6.40 9.07
N ALA A 18 -0.44 -6.60 7.75
CA ALA A 18 -1.18 -5.80 6.77
C ALA A 18 -2.71 -5.87 7.00
N ARG A 19 -3.25 -7.04 7.34
CA ARG A 19 -4.68 -7.20 7.67
C ARG A 19 -5.06 -6.48 8.96
N GLN A 20 -4.22 -6.55 9.98
CA GLN A 20 -4.45 -5.89 11.26
C GLN A 20 -4.47 -4.36 11.10
N ILE A 21 -3.47 -3.81 10.40
CA ILE A 21 -3.41 -2.38 10.07
C ILE A 21 -4.66 -1.94 9.31
N LEU A 22 -5.07 -2.69 8.27
CA LEU A 22 -6.26 -2.33 7.50
C LEU A 22 -7.53 -2.33 8.37
N SER A 23 -7.68 -3.31 9.26
CA SER A 23 -8.82 -3.37 10.20
C SER A 23 -8.88 -2.13 11.09
N VAL A 24 -7.73 -1.67 11.60
CA VAL A 24 -7.64 -0.45 12.40
C VAL A 24 -7.98 0.78 11.55
N VAL A 25 -7.42 0.89 10.34
CA VAL A 25 -7.72 2.01 9.41
C VAL A 25 -9.21 2.07 9.09
N GLN A 26 -9.85 0.92 8.81
CA GLN A 26 -11.28 0.85 8.54
C GLN A 26 -12.12 1.23 9.77
N THR A 27 -11.73 0.77 10.96
CA THR A 27 -12.39 1.12 12.21
C THR A 27 -12.32 2.62 12.48
N MET A 28 -11.15 3.24 12.30
CA MET A 28 -10.97 4.68 12.47
C MET A 28 -11.72 5.48 11.39
N GLY A 29 -11.74 4.97 10.16
CA GLY A 29 -12.39 5.59 9.01
C GLY A 29 -13.89 5.35 8.88
N GLN A 30 -14.52 4.60 9.79
CA GLN A 30 -15.90 4.09 9.63
C GLN A 30 -16.98 5.17 9.44
N PHE A 31 -16.72 6.40 9.90
CA PHE A 31 -17.63 7.55 9.75
C PHE A 31 -17.19 8.52 8.64
N THR A 32 -16.36 8.05 7.72
CA THR A 32 -15.83 8.81 6.59
C THR A 32 -16.12 8.10 5.28
N ASN A 33 -15.94 8.79 4.16
CA ASN A 33 -16.07 8.18 2.82
C ASN A 33 -14.73 7.60 2.31
N ILE A 34 -13.77 7.33 3.20
CA ILE A 34 -12.46 6.80 2.84
C ILE A 34 -12.59 5.33 2.41
N LYS A 35 -12.36 5.09 1.12
CA LYS A 35 -12.16 3.75 0.57
C LYS A 35 -10.77 3.22 0.89
N THR A 36 -10.67 1.95 1.28
CA THR A 36 -9.41 1.28 1.59
C THR A 36 -9.27 -0.02 0.80
N GLN A 37 -8.03 -0.44 0.53
CA GLN A 37 -7.74 -1.67 -0.19
C GLN A 37 -6.59 -2.45 0.47
N LEU A 38 -6.74 -3.77 0.54
CA LEU A 38 -5.67 -4.68 0.95
C LEU A 38 -4.87 -5.17 -0.29
N ALA A 39 -3.56 -5.01 -0.27
CA ALA A 39 -2.64 -5.42 -1.32
C ALA A 39 -1.69 -6.52 -0.81
N ILE A 40 -2.20 -7.74 -0.74
CA ILE A 40 -1.46 -8.96 -0.40
C ILE A 40 -1.68 -10.02 -1.51
N PRO A 41 -0.92 -11.13 -1.56
CA PRO A 41 -1.07 -12.11 -2.64
C PRO A 41 -2.51 -12.60 -2.80
N ASN A 42 -2.98 -12.67 -4.05
CA ASN A 42 -4.32 -13.13 -4.45
C ASN A 42 -5.51 -12.28 -3.96
N MET A 43 -5.28 -11.07 -3.42
CA MET A 43 -6.37 -10.21 -2.95
C MET A 43 -6.91 -9.25 -4.02
N VAL A 44 -6.08 -8.92 -5.01
CA VAL A 44 -6.46 -8.04 -6.11
C VAL A 44 -6.44 -8.85 -7.42
N PRO A 45 -7.60 -9.02 -8.08
CA PRO A 45 -7.68 -9.60 -9.41
C PRO A 45 -6.79 -8.87 -10.41
N ARG A 46 -6.14 -9.62 -11.30
CA ARG A 46 -5.33 -9.04 -12.37
C ARG A 46 -6.21 -8.22 -13.31
N GLY A 47 -5.73 -7.04 -13.70
CA GLY A 47 -6.45 -6.08 -14.52
C GLY A 47 -7.43 -5.18 -13.75
N GLN A 48 -7.62 -5.41 -12.45
CA GLN A 48 -8.45 -4.53 -11.62
C GLN A 48 -7.66 -3.29 -11.20
N ARG A 49 -8.10 -2.12 -11.66
CA ARG A 49 -7.57 -0.84 -11.16
C ARG A 49 -8.03 -0.61 -9.72
N ILE A 50 -7.11 -0.16 -8.87
CA ILE A 50 -7.40 0.18 -7.48
C ILE A 50 -8.12 1.54 -7.43
N ASP A 51 -9.33 1.53 -6.86
CA ASP A 51 -10.14 2.72 -6.51
C ASP A 51 -10.22 2.80 -4.97
N ALA A 52 -9.12 3.26 -4.37
CA ALA A 52 -8.98 3.41 -2.92
C ALA A 52 -8.19 4.68 -2.59
N HIS A 53 -8.42 5.25 -1.41
CA HIS A 53 -7.64 6.40 -0.91
C HIS A 53 -6.44 5.92 -0.08
N ILE A 54 -6.60 4.78 0.61
CA ILE A 54 -5.55 4.16 1.43
C ILE A 54 -5.35 2.72 0.98
N VAL A 55 -4.11 2.36 0.69
CA VAL A 55 -3.70 0.98 0.42
C VAL A 55 -2.84 0.48 1.56
N VAL A 56 -3.14 -0.73 2.05
CA VAL A 56 -2.32 -1.42 3.04
C VAL A 56 -1.87 -2.74 2.43
N GLY A 57 -0.59 -3.08 2.49
CA GLY A 57 -0.10 -4.28 1.82
C GLY A 57 1.31 -4.69 2.20
N THR A 58 1.81 -5.73 1.53
CA THR A 58 3.22 -6.12 1.62
C THR A 58 4.00 -5.60 0.41
N PRO A 59 5.31 -5.30 0.54
CA PRO A 59 6.11 -4.67 -0.51
C PRO A 59 6.05 -5.35 -1.88
N GLY A 60 6.17 -6.67 -1.95
CA GLY A 60 6.13 -7.43 -3.22
C GLY A 60 4.82 -7.25 -4.01
N PRO A 61 3.65 -7.63 -3.46
CA PRO A 61 2.35 -7.43 -4.11
C PRO A 61 2.07 -5.98 -4.47
N VAL A 62 2.43 -5.01 -3.62
CA VAL A 62 2.28 -3.59 -3.93
C VAL A 62 3.14 -3.20 -5.13
N LEU A 63 4.41 -3.60 -5.15
CA LEU A 63 5.32 -3.34 -6.27
C LEU A 63 4.79 -3.96 -7.58
N ASP A 64 4.20 -5.15 -7.50
CA ASP A 64 3.58 -5.80 -8.66
C ASP A 64 2.38 -5.01 -9.20
N LEU A 65 1.50 -4.50 -8.34
CA LEU A 65 0.37 -3.66 -8.74
C LEU A 65 0.84 -2.34 -9.39
N ILE A 66 1.88 -1.72 -8.84
CA ILE A 66 2.50 -0.51 -9.42
C ILE A 66 3.06 -0.81 -10.81
N ARG A 67 3.84 -1.88 -10.95
CA ARG A 67 4.45 -2.29 -12.23
C ARG A 67 3.40 -2.59 -13.30
N ARG A 68 2.25 -3.14 -12.89
CA ARG A 68 1.11 -3.43 -13.78
C ARG A 68 0.27 -2.20 -14.10
N LYS A 69 0.56 -1.04 -13.50
CA LYS A 69 -0.26 0.18 -13.58
C LYS A 69 -1.70 -0.01 -13.07
N GLU A 70 -1.88 -0.98 -12.18
CA GLU A 70 -3.15 -1.27 -11.50
C GLU A 70 -3.29 -0.39 -10.23
N LEU A 71 -2.17 0.00 -9.63
CA LEU A 71 -2.07 0.96 -8.53
C LEU A 71 -1.47 2.28 -9.02
N ALA A 72 -2.32 3.31 -9.13
CA ALA A 72 -1.92 4.69 -9.41
C ALA A 72 -1.28 5.31 -8.15
N VAL A 73 -0.05 5.84 -8.28
CA VAL A 73 0.73 6.39 -7.17
C VAL A 73 1.05 7.88 -7.34
N GLU A 74 0.56 8.51 -8.40
CA GLU A 74 0.85 9.90 -8.76
C GLU A 74 0.36 10.90 -7.70
N TYR A 75 -0.67 10.52 -6.93
CA TYR A 75 -1.27 11.34 -5.87
C TYR A 75 -0.87 10.92 -4.46
N LEU A 76 0.11 10.02 -4.32
CA LEU A 76 0.55 9.53 -3.03
C LEU A 76 1.23 10.65 -2.23
N LYS A 77 0.76 10.88 -1.00
CA LYS A 77 1.26 11.93 -0.09
C LYS A 77 1.89 11.37 1.19
N VAL A 78 1.60 10.12 1.51
CA VAL A 78 2.10 9.46 2.72
C VAL A 78 2.53 8.04 2.38
N LEU A 79 3.78 7.72 2.73
CA LEU A 79 4.30 6.36 2.76
C LEU A 79 4.61 5.99 4.22
N VAL A 80 4.01 4.90 4.71
CA VAL A 80 4.30 4.33 6.03
C VAL A 80 5.00 2.99 5.86
N LEU A 81 6.10 2.79 6.57
CA LEU A 81 6.77 1.50 6.72
C LEU A 81 6.59 1.04 8.16
N ASP A 82 5.76 0.02 8.36
CA ASP A 82 5.60 -0.61 9.67
C ASP A 82 6.63 -1.71 9.86
N GLU A 83 7.19 -1.84 11.08
CA GLU A 83 8.28 -2.78 11.39
C GLU A 83 9.43 -2.74 10.34
N ALA A 84 9.95 -1.54 10.08
CA ALA A 84 10.96 -1.32 9.05
C ALA A 84 12.28 -2.07 9.33
N ASP A 85 12.60 -2.33 10.60
CA ASP A 85 13.67 -3.21 11.03
C ASP A 85 13.47 -4.65 10.54
N ASN A 86 12.29 -5.22 10.75
CA ASN A 86 11.93 -6.53 10.21
C ASN A 86 11.98 -6.54 8.67
N MET A 87 11.65 -5.44 8.02
CA MET A 87 11.81 -5.32 6.56
C MET A 87 13.26 -5.38 6.08
N LEU A 88 14.21 -4.90 6.90
CA LEU A 88 15.64 -4.98 6.57
C LEU A 88 16.20 -6.38 6.86
N ASP A 89 15.71 -7.04 7.90
CA ASP A 89 16.16 -8.38 8.31
C ASP A 89 15.64 -9.48 7.39
N LEU A 90 14.44 -9.32 6.84
CA LEU A 90 13.85 -10.27 5.88
C LEU A 90 14.48 -10.10 4.50
N GLN A 91 15.09 -11.18 4.01
CA GLN A 91 15.87 -11.17 2.77
C GLN A 91 15.05 -10.64 1.58
N GLY A 92 15.55 -9.55 0.97
CA GLY A 92 14.98 -8.93 -0.23
C GLY A 92 13.79 -8.00 0.01
N LEU A 93 13.26 -7.91 1.23
CA LEU A 93 12.11 -7.06 1.53
C LEU A 93 12.47 -5.57 1.57
N GLY A 94 13.62 -5.22 2.15
CA GLY A 94 14.16 -3.86 2.12
C GLY A 94 14.36 -3.33 0.69
N GLU A 95 14.90 -4.17 -0.21
CA GLU A 95 15.04 -3.82 -1.64
C GLU A 95 13.69 -3.62 -2.34
N GLN A 96 12.67 -4.37 -1.95
CA GLN A 96 11.30 -4.15 -2.44
C GLN A 96 10.74 -2.82 -1.95
N CYS A 97 10.94 -2.46 -0.69
CA CYS A 97 10.54 -1.15 -0.15
C CYS A 97 11.24 0.01 -0.87
N LEU A 98 12.55 -0.10 -1.11
CA LEU A 98 13.30 0.88 -1.91
C LEU A 98 12.76 0.95 -3.34
N SER A 99 12.41 -0.20 -3.92
CA SER A 99 11.79 -0.25 -5.25
C SER A 99 10.43 0.42 -5.29
N VAL A 100 9.60 0.27 -4.25
CA VAL A 100 8.35 1.03 -4.12
C VAL A 100 8.66 2.53 -4.02
N LYS A 101 9.57 2.96 -3.15
CA LYS A 101 9.93 4.38 -3.01
C LYS A 101 10.43 5.00 -4.32
N ARG A 102 11.15 4.24 -5.16
CA ARG A 102 11.61 4.70 -6.48
C ARG A 102 10.47 4.95 -7.49
N ASN A 103 9.28 4.37 -7.28
CA ASN A 103 8.14 4.52 -8.19
C ASN A 103 7.12 5.56 -7.73
N ILE A 104 7.21 6.07 -6.50
CA ILE A 104 6.28 7.07 -5.96
C ILE A 104 6.87 8.49 -6.07
N PRO A 105 6.05 9.54 -6.00
CA PRO A 105 6.52 10.92 -6.05
C PRO A 105 7.60 11.25 -5.01
N SER A 106 8.52 12.14 -5.36
CA SER A 106 9.61 12.58 -4.49
C SER A 106 9.14 13.46 -3.33
N ASN A 107 7.97 14.08 -3.46
CA ASN A 107 7.31 14.90 -2.44
C ASN A 107 6.34 14.12 -1.54
N THR A 108 6.35 12.79 -1.61
CA THR A 108 5.65 11.88 -0.69
C THR A 108 6.47 11.64 0.57
#